data_AF-R7FIC1-F1
#
_entry.id   AF-R7FIC1-F1
#
_cell.length_a   1.000
_cell.length_b   1.000
_cell.length_c   1.000
_cell.angle_alpha   90.00
_cell.angle_beta   90.00
_cell.angle_gamma   90.00
#
_symmetry.space_group_name_H-M   'P 1'
#
loop_
_entity.id
_entity.type
_entity.pdbx_description
1 polymer ?
#
loop_
_entity_poly.entity_id
_entity_poly.type
_entity_poly.pdbx_seq_one_letter_code
_entity_poly.pdbx_strand_id
1 'polypeptide(L)'
;MNAKLATKLNLLNYIKSFSMPDYPDLGILSNTFLYDIFIGSCKNLDNYTLLYGDIDGLRNLNNEIGYKNADLAIEELLKTILDYLPENITSAKLGGDEFCFIVPNMSTEDTRKITKKIHEALAKNEKVKGLDITFGACDSSNFNNIHDMYTYVENKVNMKKHGLLNINENVENVNEFNQKLDKFIDSTINTYIKNFRFSQNRIFNNDDLKTLSYPVINAVSNLLDTDNIVIKNDCDDFIHENKIDSDIASKIYDLVSKPNINFEELDSLSIKDLKNIKDILSTDSVTGAHNNVYRDHYILPNLEEEGDPFKVILAESLGIKILNSVSSHSSTDLKIKSTFENLIKNLNEIIPEGCNIRTFPIHSGGGTFEIIVKNDYKDILNADKINQIFNKMNLNPDNIRLFGSVKNCQNPLDYDRIYSDLNCICEMEKSKIKNSTDYFLSPNALKLLDVSLASAVKYFKTQSKHLGIYNEKSKLDFSKKIVNSLIDNFNQLNIDNEKNGKINIDDNEYVK
;
A
#
# COMPACT_ATOMS: atom_id res chain seq x y z
N MET A 1 -25.34 37.22 0.40
CA MET A 1 -24.54 36.24 1.16
C MET A 1 -23.53 36.99 2.01
N ASN A 2 -23.51 36.82 3.34
CA ASN A 2 -22.54 37.51 4.21
C ASN A 2 -21.11 37.01 3.90
N ALA A 3 -20.09 37.89 3.92
CA ALA A 3 -18.70 37.56 3.61
C ALA A 3 -18.19 36.33 4.39
N LYS A 4 -18.63 36.18 5.65
CA LYS A 4 -18.32 35.00 6.49
C LYS A 4 -18.86 33.70 5.91
N LEU A 5 -20.10 33.70 5.42
CA LEU A 5 -20.74 32.54 4.82
C LEU A 5 -20.10 32.19 3.47
N ALA A 6 -19.70 33.19 2.68
CA ALA A 6 -18.95 32.97 1.44
C ALA A 6 -17.59 32.30 1.70
N THR A 7 -16.85 32.73 2.72
CA THR A 7 -15.60 32.07 3.12
C THR A 7 -15.83 30.62 3.55
N LYS A 8 -16.88 30.35 4.34
CA LYS A 8 -17.23 28.98 4.75
C LYS A 8 -17.60 28.10 3.57
N LEU A 9 -18.37 28.63 2.60
CA LEU A 9 -18.73 27.90 1.39
C LEU A 9 -17.48 27.54 0.56
N ASN A 10 -16.55 28.49 0.39
CA ASN A 10 -15.30 28.22 -0.32
C ASN A 10 -14.47 27.12 0.39
N LEU A 11 -14.37 27.16 1.72
CA LEU A 11 -13.68 26.11 2.47
C LEU A 11 -14.39 24.76 2.33
N LEU A 12 -15.72 24.74 2.40
CA LEU A 12 -16.49 23.51 2.20
C LEU A 12 -16.27 22.92 0.79
N ASN A 13 -16.16 23.76 -0.24
CA ASN A 13 -15.89 23.28 -1.60
C ASN A 13 -14.53 22.58 -1.70
N TYR A 14 -13.48 23.14 -1.07
CA TYR A 14 -12.19 22.45 -0.97
C TYR A 14 -12.27 21.16 -0.16
N ILE A 15 -13.00 21.18 0.97
CA ILE A 15 -13.20 19.96 1.76
C ILE A 15 -13.88 18.89 0.89
N LYS A 16 -14.93 19.23 0.14
CA LYS A 16 -15.62 18.30 -0.76
C LYS A 16 -14.68 17.70 -1.81
N SER A 17 -13.91 18.55 -2.51
CA SER A 17 -12.94 18.06 -3.51
C SER A 17 -11.87 17.17 -2.89
N PHE A 18 -11.43 17.46 -1.65
CA PHE A 18 -10.42 16.65 -0.97
C PHE A 18 -10.97 15.37 -0.33
N SER A 19 -12.27 15.34 -0.07
CA SER A 19 -12.96 14.20 0.55
C SER A 19 -13.14 13.04 -0.43
N MET A 20 -13.34 13.34 -1.71
CA MET A 20 -13.57 12.35 -2.78
C MET A 20 -12.76 12.70 -4.04
N PRO A 21 -11.41 12.66 -3.95
CA PRO A 21 -10.54 13.24 -4.98
C PRO A 21 -10.51 12.46 -6.30
N ASP A 22 -10.75 11.14 -6.25
CA ASP A 22 -10.53 10.24 -7.39
C ASP A 22 -11.84 9.88 -8.12
N TYR A 23 -12.89 9.50 -7.38
CA TYR A 23 -14.18 9.07 -7.94
C TYR A 23 -15.37 9.77 -7.25
N PRO A 24 -15.48 11.11 -7.34
CA PRO A 24 -16.51 11.89 -6.65
C PRO A 24 -17.94 11.49 -7.07
N ASP A 25 -18.15 11.18 -8.36
CA ASP A 25 -19.47 10.77 -8.87
C ASP A 25 -19.94 9.42 -8.31
N LEU A 26 -19.02 8.60 -7.81
CA LEU A 26 -19.29 7.32 -7.16
C LEU A 26 -19.31 7.42 -5.63
N GLY A 27 -19.08 8.61 -5.07
CA GLY A 27 -19.04 8.83 -3.62
C GLY A 27 -17.87 8.12 -2.91
N ILE A 28 -16.77 7.82 -3.63
CA ILE A 28 -15.62 7.12 -3.04
C ILE A 28 -14.79 8.10 -2.22
N LEU A 29 -14.77 7.89 -0.90
CA LEU A 29 -14.03 8.69 0.05
C LEU A 29 -12.52 8.46 -0.07
N SER A 30 -11.72 9.48 0.26
CA SER A 30 -10.29 9.33 0.47
C SER A 30 -10.00 8.60 1.77
N ASN A 31 -8.84 7.92 1.84
CA ASN A 31 -8.37 7.24 3.04
C ASN A 31 -8.37 8.16 4.27
N THR A 32 -7.85 9.38 4.12
CA THR A 32 -7.81 10.39 5.20
C THR A 32 -9.22 10.78 5.65
N PHE A 33 -10.15 10.99 4.72
CA PHE A 33 -11.53 11.32 5.09
C PHE A 33 -12.22 10.15 5.81
N LEU A 34 -11.97 8.91 5.39
CA LEU A 34 -12.49 7.73 6.07
C LEU A 34 -12.02 7.68 7.54
N TYR A 35 -10.72 7.77 7.79
CA TYR A 35 -10.17 7.61 9.14
C TYR A 35 -10.38 8.83 10.04
N ASP A 36 -10.11 10.04 9.56
CA ASP A 36 -10.13 11.24 10.40
C ASP A 36 -11.54 11.83 10.56
N ILE A 37 -12.46 11.60 9.60
CA ILE A 37 -13.80 12.17 9.61
C ILE A 37 -14.87 11.10 9.81
N PHE A 38 -14.96 10.14 8.89
CA PHE A 38 -16.07 9.18 8.92
C PHE A 38 -16.05 8.31 10.17
N ILE A 39 -14.91 7.69 10.51
CA ILE A 39 -14.80 6.85 11.72
C ILE A 39 -15.07 7.69 12.98
N GLY A 40 -14.60 8.95 13.03
CA GLY A 40 -14.91 9.88 14.12
C GLY A 40 -16.39 10.28 14.25
N SER A 41 -17.14 10.25 13.15
CA SER A 41 -18.60 10.46 13.13
C SER A 41 -19.37 9.20 13.56
N CYS A 42 -18.80 8.02 13.34
CA CYS A 42 -19.44 6.72 13.59
C CYS A 42 -19.32 6.25 15.04
N LYS A 43 -19.77 7.05 16.01
CA LYS A 43 -19.78 6.61 17.43
C LYS A 43 -20.68 5.39 17.70
N ASN A 44 -21.61 5.03 16.80
CA ASN A 44 -22.64 3.99 17.02
C ASN A 44 -23.02 3.22 15.73
N LEU A 45 -22.08 2.65 14.98
CA LEU A 45 -22.46 1.61 14.01
C LEU A 45 -22.64 0.29 14.78
N ASP A 46 -23.87 0.02 15.23
CA ASP A 46 -24.18 -1.12 16.11
C ASP A 46 -23.84 -2.48 15.47
N ASN A 47 -23.94 -2.60 14.14
CA ASN A 47 -23.43 -3.75 13.40
C ASN A 47 -23.17 -3.43 11.91
N TYR A 48 -21.95 -3.70 11.44
CA TYR A 48 -21.54 -3.57 10.04
C TYR A 48 -20.54 -4.65 9.63
N THR A 49 -20.47 -4.91 8.33
CA THR A 49 -19.38 -5.68 7.73
C THR A 49 -18.39 -4.73 7.07
N LEU A 50 -17.10 -4.95 7.32
CA LEU A 50 -16.01 -4.38 6.56
C LEU A 50 -15.68 -5.31 5.40
N LEU A 51 -15.89 -4.83 4.18
CA LEU A 51 -15.47 -5.49 2.94
C LEU A 51 -14.27 -4.72 2.38
N TYR A 52 -13.09 -5.32 2.44
CA TYR A 52 -11.88 -4.80 1.82
C TYR A 52 -11.65 -5.51 0.49
N GLY A 53 -11.18 -4.78 -0.52
CA GLY A 53 -10.88 -5.31 -1.83
C GLY A 53 -9.56 -4.73 -2.34
N ASP A 54 -8.78 -5.56 -3.01
CA ASP A 54 -7.55 -5.14 -3.69
C ASP A 54 -7.63 -5.62 -5.14
N ILE A 55 -7.54 -4.68 -6.09
CA ILE A 55 -7.73 -4.92 -7.52
C ILE A 55 -6.61 -5.81 -8.07
N ASP A 56 -6.99 -6.82 -8.84
CA ASP A 56 -6.07 -7.72 -9.53
C ASP A 56 -5.83 -7.23 -10.97
N GLY A 57 -4.58 -7.39 -11.45
CA GLY A 57 -4.23 -7.10 -12.85
C GLY A 57 -3.94 -5.63 -13.19
N LEU A 58 -4.16 -4.69 -12.26
CA LEU A 58 -4.00 -3.25 -12.52
C LEU A 58 -2.62 -2.86 -13.07
N ARG A 59 -1.54 -3.44 -12.53
CA ARG A 59 -0.19 -3.16 -13.03
C ARG A 59 0.00 -3.55 -14.50
N ASN A 60 -0.56 -4.68 -14.92
CA ASN A 60 -0.45 -5.13 -16.30
C ASN A 60 -1.26 -4.21 -17.22
N LEU A 61 -2.45 -3.82 -16.78
CA LEU A 61 -3.30 -2.88 -17.50
C LEU A 61 -2.61 -1.51 -17.65
N ASN A 62 -2.01 -0.99 -16.57
CA ASN A 62 -1.24 0.26 -16.60
C ASN A 62 -0.12 0.23 -17.63
N ASN A 63 0.58 -0.91 -17.77
CA ASN A 63 1.64 -1.07 -18.76
C ASN A 63 1.11 -1.13 -20.20
N GLU A 64 -0.09 -1.67 -20.40
CA GLU A 64 -0.70 -1.85 -21.73
C GLU A 64 -1.36 -0.58 -22.26
N ILE A 65 -2.17 0.08 -21.44
CA ILE A 65 -3.02 1.20 -21.87
C ILE A 65 -2.71 2.53 -21.19
N GLY A 66 -1.76 2.56 -20.25
CA GLY A 66 -1.38 3.74 -19.48
C GLY A 66 -2.34 4.04 -18.32
N TYR A 67 -1.85 4.78 -17.32
CA TYR A 67 -2.56 5.07 -16.07
C TYR A 67 -3.93 5.73 -16.28
N LYS A 68 -4.03 6.77 -17.12
CA LYS A 68 -5.31 7.48 -17.36
C LYS A 68 -6.42 6.58 -17.91
N ASN A 69 -6.08 5.65 -18.80
CA ASN A 69 -7.08 4.72 -19.35
C ASN A 69 -7.39 3.58 -18.38
N ALA A 70 -6.40 3.14 -17.59
CA ALA A 70 -6.63 2.18 -16.53
C ALA A 70 -7.54 2.73 -15.43
N ASP A 71 -7.46 4.03 -15.11
CA ASP A 71 -8.36 4.70 -14.16
C ASP A 71 -9.83 4.62 -14.60
N LEU A 72 -10.11 4.75 -15.90
CA LEU A 72 -11.47 4.57 -16.45
C LEU A 72 -11.97 3.12 -16.27
N ALA A 73 -11.07 2.14 -16.36
CA ALA A 73 -11.41 0.74 -16.11
C ALA A 73 -11.66 0.49 -14.62
N ILE A 74 -10.91 1.13 -13.72
CA ILE A 74 -11.18 1.10 -12.27
C ILE A 74 -12.54 1.73 -11.98
N GLU A 75 -12.87 2.87 -12.59
CA GLU A 75 -14.15 3.55 -12.39
C GLU A 75 -15.33 2.64 -12.79
N GLU A 76 -15.24 1.94 -13.91
CA GLU A 76 -16.26 0.98 -14.35
C GLU A 76 -16.32 -0.28 -13.44
N LEU A 77 -15.17 -0.75 -12.95
CA LEU A 77 -15.10 -1.83 -11.97
C LEU A 77 -15.81 -1.43 -10.67
N LEU A 78 -15.58 -0.21 -10.18
CA LEU A 78 -16.24 0.32 -8.99
C LEU A 78 -17.75 0.50 -9.21
N LYS A 79 -18.19 1.05 -10.35
CA LYS A 79 -19.62 1.09 -10.72
C LYS A 79 -20.25 -0.30 -10.64
N THR A 80 -19.60 -1.28 -11.24
CA THR A 80 -20.06 -2.67 -11.24
C THR A 80 -20.14 -3.23 -9.81
N ILE A 81 -19.20 -2.91 -8.93
CA ILE A 81 -19.24 -3.37 -7.52
C ILE A 81 -20.41 -2.71 -6.77
N LEU A 82 -20.53 -1.38 -6.89
CA LEU A 82 -21.51 -0.57 -6.18
C LEU A 82 -22.95 -0.96 -6.55
N ASP A 83 -23.20 -1.32 -7.82
CA ASP A 83 -24.52 -1.80 -8.30
C ASP A 83 -25.04 -3.05 -7.58
N TYR A 84 -24.15 -3.84 -6.97
CA TYR A 84 -24.53 -5.02 -6.19
C TYR A 84 -24.59 -4.75 -4.70
N LEU A 85 -23.95 -3.69 -4.20
CA LEU A 85 -23.97 -3.35 -2.78
C LEU A 85 -25.25 -2.55 -2.42
N PRO A 86 -25.68 -2.54 -1.15
CA PRO A 86 -26.79 -1.70 -0.69
C PRO A 86 -26.53 -0.20 -0.91
N GLU A 87 -27.59 0.61 -1.00
CA GLU A 87 -27.46 2.07 -1.20
C GLU A 87 -26.82 2.81 0.00
N ASN A 88 -26.99 2.29 1.22
CA ASN A 88 -26.54 2.94 2.46
C ASN A 88 -25.12 2.53 2.90
N ILE A 89 -24.22 2.31 1.95
CA ILE A 89 -22.84 1.96 2.23
C ILE A 89 -21.95 3.19 2.33
N THR A 90 -20.78 3.00 2.95
CA THR A 90 -19.67 3.95 2.85
C THR A 90 -18.52 3.28 2.12
N SER A 91 -18.03 3.91 1.06
CA SER A 91 -16.98 3.38 0.19
C SER A 91 -15.77 4.30 0.23
N ALA A 92 -14.57 3.74 0.29
CA ALA A 92 -13.33 4.51 0.35
C ALA A 92 -12.20 3.84 -0.44
N LYS A 93 -11.31 4.66 -0.99
CA LYS A 93 -10.03 4.21 -1.55
C LYS A 93 -8.94 4.42 -0.51
N LEU A 94 -8.25 3.33 -0.16
CA LEU A 94 -7.24 3.33 0.89
C LEU A 94 -5.86 3.70 0.36
N GLY A 95 -5.54 3.25 -0.85
CA GLY A 95 -4.33 3.59 -1.58
C GLY A 95 -4.17 2.70 -2.81
N GLY A 96 -3.59 3.22 -3.90
CA GLY A 96 -3.34 2.41 -5.11
C GLY A 96 -4.59 1.69 -5.63
N ASP A 97 -4.54 0.36 -5.61
CA ASP A 97 -5.58 -0.62 -5.99
C ASP A 97 -6.49 -1.08 -4.84
N GLU A 98 -6.35 -0.51 -3.63
CA GLU A 98 -7.03 -0.95 -2.42
C GLU A 98 -8.28 -0.11 -2.10
N PHE A 99 -9.39 -0.80 -1.86
CA PHE A 99 -10.69 -0.22 -1.57
C PHE A 99 -11.34 -0.86 -0.35
N CYS A 100 -12.22 -0.10 0.28
CA CYS A 100 -12.95 -0.48 1.47
C CYS A 100 -14.42 -0.10 1.31
N PHE A 101 -15.30 -0.99 1.76
CA PHE A 101 -16.75 -0.82 1.78
C PHE A 101 -17.27 -1.19 3.17
N ILE A 102 -17.88 -0.23 3.85
CA ILE A 102 -18.52 -0.41 5.14
C ILE A 102 -20.01 -0.61 4.85
N VAL A 103 -20.48 -1.83 5.10
CA VAL A 103 -21.83 -2.26 4.75
C VAL A 103 -22.64 -2.50 6.03
N PRO A 104 -23.63 -1.63 6.35
CA PRO A 104 -24.45 -1.81 7.54
C PRO A 104 -25.28 -3.09 7.48
N ASN A 105 -25.41 -3.78 8.62
CA ASN A 105 -26.32 -4.92 8.80
C ASN A 105 -26.15 -6.07 7.79
N MET A 106 -24.93 -6.28 7.27
CA MET A 106 -24.63 -7.38 6.36
C MET A 106 -23.88 -8.48 7.10
N SER A 107 -24.29 -9.74 6.94
CA SER A 107 -23.57 -10.89 7.49
C SER A 107 -22.44 -11.34 6.58
N THR A 108 -21.44 -12.04 7.13
CA THR A 108 -20.36 -12.64 6.33
C THR A 108 -20.83 -13.64 5.27
N GLU A 109 -21.98 -14.31 5.48
CA GLU A 109 -22.58 -15.21 4.50
C GLU A 109 -23.17 -14.44 3.32
N ASP A 110 -23.88 -13.35 3.60
CA ASP A 110 -24.44 -12.48 2.57
C ASP A 110 -23.32 -11.83 1.75
N THR A 111 -22.24 -11.41 2.40
CA THR A 111 -21.07 -10.87 1.69
C THR A 111 -20.49 -11.89 0.71
N ARG A 112 -20.39 -13.17 1.07
CA ARG A 112 -19.93 -14.21 0.12
C ARG A 112 -20.86 -14.37 -1.08
N LYS A 113 -22.18 -14.28 -0.87
CA LYS A 113 -23.16 -14.36 -1.96
C LYS A 113 -23.04 -13.15 -2.88
N ILE A 114 -22.84 -11.95 -2.32
CA ILE A 114 -22.74 -10.71 -3.10
C ILE A 114 -21.43 -10.64 -3.88
N THR A 115 -20.29 -10.96 -3.27
CA THR A 115 -18.99 -10.91 -3.94
C THR A 115 -18.93 -11.91 -5.09
N LYS A 116 -19.55 -13.09 -4.94
CA LYS A 116 -19.70 -14.03 -6.05
C LYS A 116 -20.45 -13.42 -7.24
N LYS A 117 -21.57 -12.73 -6.99
CA LYS A 117 -22.33 -12.05 -8.05
C LYS A 117 -21.54 -10.92 -8.70
N ILE A 118 -20.79 -10.16 -7.90
CA ILE A 118 -19.88 -9.11 -8.37
C ILE A 118 -18.85 -9.71 -9.35
N HIS A 119 -18.15 -10.79 -8.97
CA HIS A 119 -17.20 -11.46 -9.86
C HIS A 119 -17.85 -11.96 -11.16
N GLU A 120 -19.06 -12.54 -11.08
CA GLU A 120 -19.81 -12.97 -12.27
C GLU A 120 -20.20 -11.79 -13.19
N ALA A 121 -20.41 -10.60 -12.62
CA ALA A 121 -20.71 -9.39 -13.37
C ALA A 121 -19.44 -8.79 -14.01
N LEU A 122 -18.36 -8.68 -13.24
CA LEU A 122 -17.06 -8.20 -13.72
C LEU A 122 -16.55 -9.07 -14.88
N ALA A 123 -16.66 -10.39 -14.76
CA ALA A 123 -16.26 -11.32 -15.83
C ALA A 123 -17.04 -11.14 -17.15
N LYS A 124 -18.23 -10.54 -17.12
CA LYS A 124 -19.07 -10.27 -18.30
C LYS A 124 -18.91 -8.84 -18.82
N ASN A 125 -18.27 -7.95 -18.07
CA ASN A 125 -18.12 -6.55 -18.43
C ASN A 125 -16.83 -6.34 -19.23
N GLU A 126 -16.95 -6.20 -20.55
CA GLU A 126 -15.79 -6.04 -21.45
C GLU A 126 -14.95 -4.78 -21.16
N LYS A 127 -15.52 -3.76 -20.51
CA LYS A 127 -14.80 -2.53 -20.17
C LYS A 127 -13.83 -2.71 -18.99
N VAL A 128 -14.00 -3.75 -18.18
CA VAL A 128 -13.11 -4.07 -17.04
C VAL A 128 -12.21 -5.27 -17.35
N LYS A 129 -12.11 -5.66 -18.63
CA LYS A 129 -11.35 -6.82 -19.06
C LYS A 129 -9.89 -6.73 -18.60
N GLY A 130 -9.43 -7.79 -17.95
CA GLY A 130 -8.08 -7.85 -17.37
C GLY A 130 -7.99 -7.35 -15.93
N LEU A 131 -9.08 -6.81 -15.38
CA LEU A 131 -9.22 -6.51 -13.96
C LEU A 131 -10.20 -7.48 -13.29
N ASP A 132 -9.90 -7.78 -12.02
CA ASP A 132 -10.81 -8.38 -11.05
C ASP A 132 -10.50 -7.75 -9.68
N ILE A 133 -11.15 -8.18 -8.61
CA ILE A 133 -10.87 -7.67 -7.27
C ILE A 133 -10.93 -8.77 -6.21
N THR A 134 -9.85 -8.98 -5.48
CA THR A 134 -9.84 -9.96 -4.40
C THR A 134 -10.43 -9.36 -3.13
N PHE A 135 -11.55 -9.92 -2.66
CA PHE A 135 -12.24 -9.44 -1.46
C PHE A 135 -11.86 -10.17 -0.17
N GLY A 136 -11.79 -9.43 0.94
CA GLY A 136 -11.74 -9.89 2.33
C GLY A 136 -12.88 -9.28 3.13
N ALA A 137 -13.53 -10.06 4.00
CA ALA A 137 -14.66 -9.58 4.78
C ALA A 137 -14.60 -10.02 6.25
N CYS A 138 -15.08 -9.15 7.13
CA CYS A 138 -15.30 -9.45 8.54
C CYS A 138 -16.48 -8.63 9.11
N ASP A 139 -17.14 -9.23 10.10
CA ASP A 139 -18.25 -8.62 10.83
C ASP A 139 -17.71 -7.90 12.07
N SER A 140 -18.16 -6.66 12.28
CA SER A 140 -17.79 -5.79 13.40
C SER A 140 -17.98 -6.42 14.77
N SER A 141 -18.92 -7.36 14.93
CA SER A 141 -19.21 -8.03 16.20
C SER A 141 -18.04 -8.84 16.76
N ASN A 142 -17.03 -9.15 15.92
CA ASN A 142 -15.87 -9.96 16.30
C ASN A 142 -14.63 -9.12 16.64
N PHE A 143 -14.74 -7.79 16.61
CA PHE A 143 -13.61 -6.87 16.74
C PHE A 143 -13.97 -5.69 17.65
N ASN A 144 -12.97 -5.15 18.35
CA ASN A 144 -13.18 -4.01 19.24
C ASN A 144 -13.13 -2.67 18.51
N ASN A 145 -12.43 -2.61 17.37
CA ASN A 145 -12.24 -1.41 16.58
C ASN A 145 -12.06 -1.76 15.10
N ILE A 146 -12.26 -0.76 14.22
CA ILE A 146 -12.17 -0.92 12.77
C ILE A 146 -10.74 -1.17 12.27
N HIS A 147 -9.72 -0.83 13.06
CA HIS A 147 -8.32 -1.06 12.70
C HIS A 147 -7.94 -2.55 12.79
N ASP A 148 -8.41 -3.24 13.83
CA ASP A 148 -8.26 -4.70 13.96
C ASP A 148 -9.01 -5.41 12.82
N MET A 149 -10.19 -4.89 12.45
CA MET A 149 -10.94 -5.38 11.31
C MET A 149 -10.14 -5.23 10.02
N TYR A 150 -9.57 -4.04 9.77
CA TYR A 150 -8.74 -3.74 8.60
C TYR A 150 -7.55 -4.69 8.48
N THR A 151 -6.74 -4.77 9.54
CA THR A 151 -5.57 -5.67 9.61
C THR A 151 -5.97 -7.12 9.31
N TYR A 152 -7.11 -7.57 9.82
CA TYR A 152 -7.61 -8.92 9.59
C TYR A 152 -8.03 -9.16 8.13
N VAL A 153 -8.75 -8.23 7.50
CA VAL A 153 -9.22 -8.39 6.11
C VAL A 153 -8.11 -8.20 5.08
N GLU A 154 -7.18 -7.29 5.32
CA GLU A 154 -5.97 -7.10 4.52
C GLU A 154 -5.13 -8.38 4.50
N ASN A 155 -4.84 -8.95 5.68
CA ASN A 155 -4.14 -10.24 5.77
C ASN A 155 -4.89 -11.37 5.03
N LYS A 156 -6.22 -11.41 5.10
CA LYS A 156 -7.02 -12.38 4.34
C LYS A 156 -6.88 -12.20 2.83
N VAL A 157 -6.87 -10.97 2.33
CA VAL A 157 -6.72 -10.69 0.90
C VAL A 157 -5.30 -11.01 0.44
N ASN A 158 -4.28 -10.63 1.20
CA ASN A 158 -2.90 -11.02 0.94
C ASN A 158 -2.76 -12.54 0.85
N MET A 159 -3.39 -13.29 1.77
CA MET A 159 -3.41 -14.76 1.70
C MET A 159 -4.11 -15.31 0.45
N LYS A 160 -5.18 -14.66 -0.03
CA LYS A 160 -5.89 -15.06 -1.26
C LYS A 160 -5.08 -14.75 -2.51
N LYS A 161 -4.51 -13.55 -2.62
CA LYS A 161 -3.72 -13.08 -3.77
C LYS A 161 -2.42 -13.84 -3.94
N HIS A 162 -1.75 -14.13 -2.82
CA HIS A 162 -0.51 -14.91 -2.83
C HIS A 162 -0.74 -16.43 -2.85
N GLY A 163 -1.95 -16.86 -3.21
CA GLY A 163 -2.23 -18.21 -3.66
C GLY A 163 -2.23 -19.24 -2.55
N LEU A 164 -3.28 -19.25 -1.73
CA LEU A 164 -3.59 -20.42 -0.91
C LEU A 164 -5.07 -20.75 -1.04
N LEU A 165 -5.34 -21.87 -1.73
CA LEU A 165 -6.61 -22.56 -1.88
C LEU A 165 -7.44 -22.53 -0.58
N ASN A 166 -8.77 -22.58 -0.68
CA ASN A 166 -9.70 -22.65 0.46
C ASN A 166 -9.23 -23.67 1.52
N ILE A 167 -8.54 -23.20 2.56
CA ILE A 167 -8.01 -24.02 3.67
C ILE A 167 -9.15 -24.73 4.43
N ASN A 168 -10.37 -24.20 4.31
CA ASN A 168 -11.56 -24.67 4.99
C ASN A 168 -12.28 -25.81 4.25
N GLU A 169 -11.90 -26.13 3.02
CA GLU A 169 -12.46 -27.27 2.29
C GLU A 169 -11.56 -28.49 2.49
N ASN A 170 -12.15 -29.58 2.97
CA ASN A 170 -11.45 -30.85 3.12
C ASN A 170 -11.11 -31.43 1.74
N VAL A 171 -9.88 -31.89 1.59
CA VAL A 171 -9.44 -32.63 0.39
C VAL A 171 -10.03 -34.03 0.38
N GLU A 172 -10.43 -34.51 -0.80
CA GLU A 172 -11.11 -35.79 -0.95
C GLU A 172 -10.16 -36.98 -0.81
N ASN A 173 -8.89 -36.81 -1.19
CA ASN A 173 -7.90 -37.88 -1.19
C ASN A 173 -6.45 -37.37 -1.06
N VAL A 174 -5.52 -38.30 -0.82
CA VAL A 174 -4.09 -38.04 -0.62
C VAL A 174 -3.40 -37.43 -1.85
N ASN A 175 -3.87 -37.72 -3.07
CA ASN A 175 -3.29 -37.14 -4.28
C ASN A 175 -3.64 -35.66 -4.41
N GLU A 176 -4.90 -35.31 -4.18
CA GLU A 176 -5.35 -33.92 -4.13
C GLU A 176 -4.64 -33.16 -3.01
N PHE A 177 -4.52 -33.77 -1.82
CA PHE A 177 -3.74 -33.23 -0.71
C PHE A 177 -2.32 -32.89 -1.13
N ASN A 178 -1.59 -33.85 -1.72
CA ASN A 178 -0.20 -33.66 -2.12
C ASN A 178 -0.06 -32.55 -3.18
N GLN A 179 -0.91 -32.54 -4.21
CA GLN A 179 -0.88 -31.50 -5.25
C GLN A 179 -1.12 -30.10 -4.67
N LYS A 180 -2.11 -29.96 -3.77
CA LYS A 180 -2.41 -28.68 -3.11
C LYS A 180 -1.30 -28.28 -2.14
N LEU A 181 -0.72 -29.26 -1.42
CA LEU A 181 0.38 -29.04 -0.47
C LEU A 181 1.66 -28.60 -1.19
N ASP A 182 2.01 -29.21 -2.32
CA ASP A 182 3.19 -28.83 -3.10
C ASP A 182 3.07 -27.39 -3.61
N LYS A 183 1.91 -27.03 -4.17
CA LYS A 183 1.61 -25.64 -4.55
C LYS A 183 1.68 -24.67 -3.37
N PHE A 184 1.19 -25.08 -2.19
CA PHE A 184 1.20 -24.26 -0.98
C PHE A 184 2.64 -23.96 -0.53
N ILE A 185 3.47 -25.00 -0.47
CA ILE A 185 4.87 -24.93 -0.10
C ILE A 185 5.63 -24.05 -1.09
N ASP A 186 5.48 -24.31 -2.39
CA ASP A 186 6.15 -23.54 -3.43
C ASP A 186 5.76 -22.07 -3.39
N SER A 187 4.47 -21.74 -3.23
CA SER A 187 4.04 -20.34 -3.13
C SER A 187 4.61 -19.64 -1.89
N THR A 188 4.58 -20.33 -0.74
CA THR A 188 5.08 -19.82 0.54
C THR A 188 6.59 -19.54 0.45
N ILE A 189 7.35 -20.49 -0.08
CA ILE A 189 8.80 -20.38 -0.22
C ILE A 189 9.18 -19.37 -1.29
N ASN A 190 8.48 -19.35 -2.43
CA ASN A 190 8.69 -18.33 -3.46
C ASN A 190 8.40 -16.92 -2.92
N THR A 191 7.36 -16.75 -2.10
CA THR A 191 7.04 -15.48 -1.45
C THR A 191 8.12 -15.06 -0.44
N TYR A 192 8.56 -15.99 0.41
CA TYR A 192 9.68 -15.78 1.32
C TYR A 192 10.95 -15.34 0.57
N ILE A 193 11.28 -16.03 -0.52
CA ILE A 193 12.45 -15.73 -1.33
C ILE A 193 12.30 -14.39 -2.07
N LYS A 194 11.12 -14.08 -2.62
CA LYS A 194 10.82 -12.78 -3.25
C LYS A 194 10.89 -11.59 -2.28
N ASN A 195 10.66 -11.85 -0.98
CA ASN A 195 10.84 -10.84 0.05
C ASN A 195 12.34 -10.54 0.29
N PHE A 196 13.24 -11.41 -0.16
CA PHE A 196 14.65 -11.07 -0.31
C PHE A 196 14.88 -10.29 -1.60
N ARG A 197 15.45 -9.09 -1.47
CA ARG A 197 15.73 -8.21 -2.61
C ARG A 197 17.19 -8.31 -3.04
N PHE A 198 17.59 -9.50 -3.44
CA PHE A 198 18.93 -9.72 -3.96
C PHE A 198 19.20 -8.91 -5.23
N SER A 199 20.47 -8.61 -5.51
CA SER A 199 20.85 -8.02 -6.78
C SER A 199 20.43 -8.94 -7.94
N GLN A 200 19.97 -8.38 -9.05
CA GLN A 200 19.73 -9.13 -10.30
C GLN A 200 21.00 -9.80 -10.83
N ASN A 201 22.17 -9.39 -10.32
CA ASN A 201 23.46 -9.97 -10.66
C ASN A 201 24.02 -10.89 -9.56
N ARG A 202 23.28 -11.19 -8.50
CA ARG A 202 23.77 -12.08 -7.42
C ARG A 202 23.88 -13.53 -7.93
N ILE A 203 24.93 -14.22 -7.48
CA ILE A 203 25.09 -15.67 -7.63
C ILE A 203 24.94 -16.28 -6.24
N PHE A 204 23.96 -17.16 -6.07
CA PHE A 204 23.80 -17.90 -4.81
C PHE A 204 24.70 -19.12 -4.82
N ASN A 205 25.46 -19.28 -3.73
CA ASN A 205 26.31 -20.44 -3.49
C ASN A 205 25.76 -21.34 -2.37
N ASN A 206 26.45 -22.44 -2.07
CA ASN A 206 26.03 -23.40 -1.05
C ASN A 206 25.99 -22.78 0.37
N ASP A 207 26.89 -21.83 0.68
CA ASP A 207 26.92 -21.16 1.99
C ASP A 207 25.73 -20.19 2.16
N ASP A 208 25.31 -19.52 1.08
CA ASP A 208 24.09 -18.71 1.06
C ASP A 208 22.86 -19.56 1.35
N LEU A 209 22.74 -20.71 0.67
CA LEU A 209 21.63 -21.63 0.86
C LEU A 209 21.59 -22.17 2.29
N LYS A 210 22.73 -22.54 2.85
CA LYS A 210 22.84 -23.02 4.24
C LYS A 210 22.44 -21.95 5.25
N THR A 211 22.83 -20.70 5.00
CA THR A 211 22.49 -19.57 5.89
C THR A 211 21.00 -19.26 5.85
N LEU A 212 20.38 -19.30 4.66
CA LEU A 212 18.97 -18.96 4.45
C LEU A 212 18.00 -20.09 4.80
N SER A 213 18.46 -21.35 4.81
CA SER A 213 17.66 -22.52 5.19
C SER A 213 17.50 -22.67 6.70
N TYR A 214 18.47 -22.22 7.50
CA TYR A 214 18.45 -22.40 8.96
C TYR A 214 17.21 -21.80 9.64
N PRO A 215 16.77 -20.56 9.34
CA PRO A 215 15.55 -20.00 9.93
C PRO A 215 14.29 -20.74 9.50
N VAL A 216 14.21 -21.18 8.24
CA VAL A 216 13.08 -21.94 7.69
C VAL A 216 12.92 -23.28 8.44
N ILE A 217 14.02 -24.01 8.58
CA ILE A 217 14.05 -25.31 9.27
C ILE A 217 13.64 -25.13 10.74
N ASN A 218 14.19 -24.12 11.43
CA ASN A 218 13.86 -23.84 12.82
C ASN A 218 12.37 -23.47 13.00
N ALA A 219 11.84 -22.60 12.15
CA ALA A 219 10.43 -22.20 12.18
C ALA A 219 9.49 -23.39 11.93
N VAL A 220 9.75 -24.21 10.91
CA VAL A 220 8.94 -25.42 10.62
C VAL A 220 8.97 -26.40 11.80
N SER A 221 10.15 -26.65 12.39
CA SER A 221 10.27 -27.55 13.55
C SER A 221 9.40 -27.06 14.71
N ASN A 222 9.54 -25.79 15.10
CA ASN A 222 8.78 -25.20 16.21
C ASN A 222 7.26 -25.22 15.96
N LEU A 223 6.84 -24.93 14.73
CA LEU A 223 5.43 -24.91 14.35
C LEU A 223 4.81 -26.30 14.28
N LEU A 224 5.58 -27.35 13.94
CA LEU A 224 5.10 -28.74 13.95
C LEU A 224 4.88 -29.24 15.38
N ASP A 225 5.73 -28.84 16.32
CA ASP A 225 5.73 -29.30 17.72
C ASP A 225 4.67 -28.62 18.62
N THR A 226 4.01 -27.56 18.14
CA THR A 226 3.01 -26.81 18.91
C THR A 226 1.58 -27.03 18.37
N ASP A 227 0.63 -27.43 19.23
CA ASP A 227 -0.79 -27.58 18.81
C ASP A 227 -1.54 -26.25 18.72
N ASN A 228 -1.06 -25.21 19.42
CA ASN A 228 -1.63 -23.86 19.41
C ASN A 228 -0.71 -22.90 18.65
N ILE A 229 -1.01 -22.67 17.37
CA ILE A 229 -0.38 -21.59 16.60
C ILE A 229 -1.07 -20.28 17.00
N VAL A 230 -0.54 -19.61 18.02
CA VAL A 230 -0.92 -18.23 18.33
C VAL A 230 0.02 -17.33 17.53
N ILE A 231 -0.47 -16.80 16.41
CA ILE A 231 0.17 -15.67 15.76
C ILE A 231 -0.01 -14.50 16.73
N LYS A 232 1.04 -14.16 17.49
CA LYS A 232 1.04 -12.90 18.22
C LYS A 232 1.11 -11.78 17.19
N ASN A 233 -0.05 -11.21 16.90
CA ASN A 233 -0.14 -9.89 16.32
C ASN A 233 0.29 -8.89 17.39
N ASP A 234 1.59 -8.84 17.68
CA ASP A 234 2.17 -7.64 18.28
C ASP A 234 2.21 -6.61 17.13
N CYS A 235 1.03 -6.10 16.78
CA CYS A 235 0.90 -4.87 16.00
C CYS A 235 1.24 -3.75 16.97
N ASP A 236 2.25 -2.95 16.60
CA ASP A 236 2.47 -1.67 17.25
C ASP A 236 1.12 -0.94 17.33
N ASP A 237 0.75 -0.47 18.52
CA ASP A 237 -0.44 0.35 18.72
C ASP A 237 -0.39 1.51 17.72
N PHE A 238 -1.18 1.43 16.65
CA PHE A 238 -1.37 2.56 15.74
C PHE A 238 -2.23 3.58 16.48
N ILE A 239 -1.57 4.51 17.15
CA ILE A 239 -2.21 5.65 17.82
C ILE A 239 -2.64 6.64 16.73
N HIS A 240 -3.75 6.34 16.04
CA HIS A 240 -4.57 7.38 15.43
C HIS A 240 -5.45 7.97 16.52
N GLU A 241 -4.92 8.96 17.25
CA GLU A 241 -5.78 9.84 18.04
C GLU A 241 -6.70 10.59 17.07
N ASN A 242 -8.01 10.31 17.12
CA ASN A 242 -9.00 11.10 16.38
C ASN A 242 -8.84 12.58 16.76
N LYS A 243 -8.30 13.37 15.83
CA LYS A 243 -7.96 14.79 16.06
C LYS A 243 -9.17 15.73 16.00
N ILE A 244 -10.35 15.21 15.67
CA ILE A 244 -11.55 15.98 15.38
C ILE A 244 -12.66 15.57 16.33
N ASP A 245 -13.35 16.57 16.88
CA ASP A 245 -14.54 16.34 17.71
C ASP A 245 -15.64 15.64 16.89
N SER A 246 -16.30 14.67 17.51
CA SER A 246 -17.28 13.82 16.85
C SER A 246 -18.51 14.56 16.32
N ASP A 247 -18.94 15.64 16.98
CA ASP A 247 -20.03 16.49 16.47
C ASP A 247 -19.60 17.24 15.21
N ILE A 248 -18.37 17.77 15.20
CA ILE A 248 -17.78 18.42 14.02
C ILE A 248 -17.63 17.41 12.87
N ALA A 249 -17.08 16.23 13.15
CA ALA A 249 -16.91 15.18 12.16
C ALA A 249 -18.25 14.75 11.53
N SER A 250 -19.29 14.58 12.35
CA SER A 250 -20.64 14.24 11.88
C SER A 250 -21.22 15.30 10.95
N LYS A 251 -21.10 16.59 11.34
CA LYS A 251 -21.59 17.70 10.52
C LYS A 251 -20.89 17.79 9.16
N ILE A 252 -19.58 17.54 9.16
CA ILE A 252 -18.77 17.59 7.94
C ILE A 252 -19.12 16.43 7.04
N TYR A 253 -19.25 15.22 7.60
CA TYR A 253 -19.70 14.06 6.85
C TYR A 253 -21.06 14.31 6.19
N ASP A 254 -22.02 14.88 6.92
CA ASP A 254 -23.34 15.23 6.40
C ASP A 254 -23.29 16.29 5.30
N LEU A 255 -22.49 17.35 5.48
CA LEU A 255 -22.32 18.42 4.49
C LEU A 255 -21.63 17.95 3.20
N VAL A 256 -20.74 16.96 3.30
CA VAL A 256 -20.02 16.37 2.17
C VAL A 256 -20.88 15.35 1.44
N SER A 257 -21.53 14.44 2.18
CA SER A 257 -22.20 13.26 1.60
C SER A 257 -23.60 13.56 1.05
N LYS A 258 -24.25 14.63 1.51
CA LYS A 258 -25.59 15.00 1.04
C LYS A 258 -25.51 15.89 -0.22
N PRO A 259 -26.41 15.70 -1.21
CA PRO A 259 -26.40 16.48 -2.45
C PRO A 259 -26.70 17.96 -2.23
N ASN A 260 -27.55 18.29 -1.26
CA ASN A 260 -27.91 19.67 -0.92
C ASN A 260 -27.15 20.14 0.33
N ILE A 261 -26.56 21.34 0.27
CA ILE A 261 -25.84 21.94 1.39
C ILE A 261 -26.83 22.45 2.43
N ASN A 262 -26.73 21.94 3.66
CA ASN A 262 -27.44 22.48 4.81
C ASN A 262 -26.72 23.75 5.31
N PHE A 263 -27.26 24.93 4.98
CA PHE A 263 -26.62 26.20 5.35
C PHE A 263 -26.66 26.49 6.85
N GLU A 264 -27.63 25.97 7.60
CA GLU A 264 -27.69 26.14 9.06
C GLU A 264 -26.56 25.38 9.74
N GLU A 265 -26.32 24.15 9.27
CA GLU A 265 -25.23 23.29 9.74
C GLU A 265 -23.87 23.86 9.38
N LEU A 266 -23.69 24.34 8.15
CA LEU A 266 -22.48 25.06 7.74
C LEU A 266 -22.26 26.34 8.57
N ASP A 267 -23.33 27.07 8.92
CA ASP A 267 -23.18 28.26 9.74
C ASP A 267 -22.84 27.93 11.21
N SER A 268 -23.21 26.75 11.70
CA SER A 268 -22.83 26.27 13.03
C SER A 268 -21.32 25.99 13.17
N LEU A 269 -20.64 25.63 12.06
CA LEU A 269 -19.20 25.34 12.05
C LEU A 269 -18.36 26.62 12.06
N SER A 270 -17.26 26.64 12.81
CA SER A 270 -16.36 27.79 12.78
C SER A 270 -15.44 27.74 11.54
N ILE A 271 -14.96 28.90 11.11
CA ILE A 271 -13.95 28.97 10.03
C ILE A 271 -12.66 28.25 10.43
N LYS A 272 -12.33 28.23 11.73
CA LYS A 272 -11.16 27.53 12.24
C LYS A 272 -11.31 26.02 12.09
N ASP A 273 -12.49 25.47 12.36
CA ASP A 273 -12.76 24.04 12.23
C ASP A 273 -12.67 23.61 10.76
N LEU A 274 -13.30 24.38 9.86
CA LEU A 274 -13.24 24.12 8.41
C LEU A 274 -11.80 24.20 7.89
N LYS A 275 -11.00 25.16 8.35
CA LYS A 275 -9.57 25.23 7.98
C LYS A 275 -8.81 24.03 8.50
N ASN A 276 -9.02 23.63 9.75
CA ASN A 276 -8.37 22.45 10.35
C ASN A 276 -8.67 21.18 9.55
N ILE A 277 -9.93 20.96 9.16
CA ILE A 277 -10.33 19.81 8.35
C ILE A 277 -9.71 19.87 6.97
N LYS A 278 -9.78 21.04 6.32
CA LYS A 278 -9.12 21.24 5.02
C LYS A 278 -7.63 20.89 5.11
N ASP A 279 -6.94 21.34 6.15
CA ASP A 279 -5.52 21.09 6.37
C ASP A 279 -5.26 19.59 6.63
N ILE A 280 -6.08 18.91 7.43
CA ILE A 280 -5.99 17.45 7.64
C ILE A 280 -6.14 16.69 6.32
N LEU A 281 -7.13 17.03 5.49
CA LEU A 281 -7.37 16.37 4.20
C LEU A 281 -6.33 16.69 3.12
N SER A 282 -5.55 17.76 3.30
CA SER A 282 -4.57 18.26 2.32
C SER A 282 -3.12 18.07 2.74
N THR A 283 -2.88 17.44 3.88
CA THR A 283 -1.53 17.19 4.40
C THR A 283 -1.27 15.71 4.61
N ASP A 284 0.00 15.35 4.49
CA ASP A 284 0.50 14.03 4.80
C ASP A 284 0.77 13.90 6.30
N SER A 285 0.26 12.84 6.92
CA SER A 285 0.33 12.63 8.37
C SER A 285 1.74 12.36 8.88
N VAL A 286 2.63 11.85 8.03
CA VAL A 286 4.02 11.50 8.38
C VAL A 286 4.91 12.74 8.36
N THR A 287 4.90 13.47 7.26
CA THR A 287 5.84 14.57 6.99
C THR A 287 5.28 15.95 7.33
N GLY A 288 3.95 16.10 7.39
CA GLY A 288 3.27 17.40 7.45
C GLY A 288 3.34 18.21 6.15
N ALA A 289 3.88 17.62 5.07
CA ALA A 289 3.87 18.19 3.73
C ALA A 289 2.45 18.22 3.16
N HIS A 290 2.27 18.87 2.01
CA HIS A 290 1.04 18.69 1.24
C HIS A 290 0.94 17.27 0.68
N ASN A 291 -0.27 16.78 0.44
CA ASN A 291 -0.49 15.48 -0.21
C ASN A 291 -0.86 15.65 -1.70
N ASN A 292 -0.99 14.53 -2.42
CA ASN A 292 -1.40 14.52 -3.83
C ASN A 292 -2.73 15.25 -4.06
N VAL A 293 -3.68 15.08 -3.14
CA VAL A 293 -5.00 15.70 -3.22
C VAL A 293 -4.89 17.23 -3.27
N TYR A 294 -4.05 17.82 -2.42
CA TYR A 294 -3.80 19.26 -2.45
C TYR A 294 -3.09 19.71 -3.72
N ARG A 295 -2.15 18.91 -4.24
CA ARG A 295 -1.50 19.21 -5.52
C ARG A 295 -2.54 19.27 -6.64
N ASP A 296 -3.34 18.23 -6.78
CA ASP A 296 -4.23 18.02 -7.93
C ASP A 296 -5.44 18.96 -7.89
N HIS A 297 -5.98 19.25 -6.70
CA HIS A 297 -7.21 20.04 -6.54
C HIS A 297 -6.99 21.49 -6.07
N TYR A 298 -5.73 21.89 -5.79
CA TYR A 298 -5.42 23.26 -5.38
C TYR A 298 -4.20 23.85 -6.09
N ILE A 299 -3.04 23.17 -6.06
CA ILE A 299 -1.81 23.77 -6.61
C ILE A 299 -1.86 23.86 -8.14
N LEU A 300 -2.14 22.75 -8.82
CA LEU A 300 -2.14 22.70 -10.29
C LEU A 300 -3.24 23.57 -10.92
N PRO A 301 -4.51 23.56 -10.44
CA PRO A 301 -5.54 24.45 -10.99
C PRO A 301 -5.19 25.94 -10.85
N ASN A 302 -4.64 26.35 -9.69
CA ASN A 302 -4.21 27.74 -9.51
C ASN A 302 -3.03 28.10 -10.44
N LEU A 303 -2.10 27.16 -10.69
CA LEU A 303 -1.02 27.37 -11.64
C LEU A 303 -1.52 27.49 -13.07
N GLU A 304 -2.52 26.69 -13.47
CA GLU A 304 -3.18 26.78 -14.77
C GLU A 304 -3.90 28.12 -14.96
N GLU A 305 -4.61 28.61 -13.93
CA GLU A 305 -5.28 29.91 -13.96
C GLU A 305 -4.29 31.08 -14.07
N GLU A 306 -3.17 31.01 -13.35
CA GLU A 306 -2.13 32.05 -13.38
C GLU A 306 -1.32 32.01 -14.69
N GLY A 307 -1.12 30.83 -15.28
CA GLY A 307 -0.34 30.63 -16.51
C GLY A 307 1.19 30.78 -16.32
N ASP A 308 1.66 30.90 -15.08
CA ASP A 308 3.07 31.13 -14.76
C ASP A 308 3.90 29.83 -14.83
N PRO A 309 5.13 29.88 -15.38
CA PRO A 309 6.03 28.72 -15.39
C PRO A 309 6.53 28.38 -13.99
N PHE A 310 6.74 27.09 -13.75
CA PHE A 310 7.25 26.56 -12.48
C PHE A 310 8.25 25.43 -12.71
N LYS A 311 8.84 24.88 -11.65
CA LYS A 311 9.67 23.68 -11.71
C LYS A 311 9.08 22.57 -10.87
N VAL A 312 9.34 21.35 -11.28
CA VAL A 312 9.03 20.15 -10.51
C VAL A 312 10.35 19.48 -10.17
N ILE A 313 10.65 19.37 -8.88
CA ILE A 313 11.70 18.51 -8.36
C ILE A 313 11.01 17.22 -7.91
N LEU A 314 11.44 16.08 -8.43
CA LEU A 314 11.00 14.77 -7.95
C LEU A 314 12.16 14.08 -7.26
N ALA A 315 11.94 13.59 -6.05
CA ALA A 315 12.90 12.84 -5.26
C ALA A 315 12.22 11.58 -4.72
N GLU A 316 12.76 10.41 -5.05
CA GLU A 316 12.22 9.14 -4.58
C GLU A 316 13.17 8.47 -3.61
N SER A 317 12.59 7.94 -2.54
CA SER A 317 13.30 7.16 -1.54
C SER A 317 13.55 5.74 -2.01
N LEU A 318 14.74 5.24 -1.70
CA LEU A 318 15.09 3.85 -1.95
C LEU A 318 14.62 2.94 -0.82
N GLY A 319 14.01 1.81 -1.17
CA GLY A 319 13.85 0.70 -0.24
C GLY A 319 12.82 0.93 0.87
N ILE A 320 11.80 1.78 0.70
CA ILE A 320 10.73 1.95 1.71
C ILE A 320 10.04 0.64 2.05
N LYS A 321 9.64 -0.17 1.05
CA LYS A 321 9.08 -1.51 1.30
C LYS A 321 10.04 -2.40 2.09
N ILE A 322 11.35 -2.25 1.85
CA ILE A 322 12.39 -2.97 2.60
C ILE A 322 12.40 -2.46 4.04
N LEU A 323 12.42 -1.15 4.29
CA LEU A 323 12.39 -0.58 5.64
C LEU A 323 11.11 -0.96 6.42
N ASN A 324 9.94 -0.90 5.78
CA ASN A 324 8.66 -1.38 6.36
C ASN A 324 8.71 -2.86 6.67
N SER A 325 9.43 -3.63 5.86
CA SER A 325 9.75 -5.01 6.20
C SER A 325 10.69 -4.99 7.39
N VAL A 326 11.96 -4.56 7.29
CA VAL A 326 13.07 -4.58 8.31
C VAL A 326 12.70 -4.06 9.69
N SER A 327 11.91 -3.01 9.74
CA SER A 327 11.48 -2.30 10.94
C SER A 327 9.95 -2.27 10.94
N SER A 328 9.34 -1.50 11.82
CA SER A 328 7.89 -1.27 11.72
C SER A 328 7.58 -0.16 10.70
N HIS A 329 6.32 -0.10 10.26
CA HIS A 329 5.81 1.05 9.51
C HIS A 329 6.05 2.36 10.29
N SER A 330 5.74 2.37 11.59
CA SER A 330 5.96 3.53 12.47
C SER A 330 7.43 4.00 12.52
N SER A 331 8.37 3.07 12.64
CA SER A 331 9.81 3.38 12.59
C SER A 331 10.24 3.88 11.21
N THR A 332 9.67 3.35 10.14
CA THR A 332 9.97 3.78 8.77
C THR A 332 9.44 5.19 8.52
N ASP A 333 8.23 5.50 9.00
CA ASP A 333 7.61 6.81 8.91
C ASP A 333 8.44 7.90 9.61
N LEU A 334 9.00 7.60 10.79
CA LEU A 334 9.94 8.52 11.46
C LEU A 334 11.17 8.83 10.60
N LYS A 335 11.67 7.82 9.87
CA LYS A 335 12.83 7.99 8.98
C LYS A 335 12.46 8.71 7.68
N ILE A 336 11.26 8.49 7.15
CA ILE A 336 10.70 9.26 6.03
C ILE A 336 10.61 10.74 6.43
N LYS A 337 10.04 11.02 7.60
CA LYS A 337 9.91 12.37 8.15
C LYS A 337 11.26 13.08 8.30
N SER A 338 12.25 12.45 8.96
CA SER A 338 13.57 13.06 9.14
C SER A 338 14.28 13.30 7.81
N THR A 339 14.15 12.38 6.85
CA THR A 339 14.69 12.53 5.50
C THR A 339 14.05 13.69 4.77
N PHE A 340 12.73 13.82 4.84
CA PHE A 340 11.98 14.93 4.25
C PHE A 340 12.36 16.28 4.88
N GLU A 341 12.41 16.39 6.20
CA GLU A 341 12.82 17.61 6.91
C GLU A 341 14.24 18.05 6.48
N ASN A 342 15.15 17.09 6.34
CA ASN A 342 16.50 17.34 5.84
C ASN A 342 16.50 17.79 4.37
N LEU A 343 15.65 17.23 3.50
CA LEU A 343 15.51 17.67 2.11
C LEU A 343 15.08 19.13 2.04
N ILE A 344 14.01 19.49 2.76
CA ILE A 344 13.47 20.85 2.79
C ILE A 344 14.49 21.83 3.36
N LYS A 345 15.19 21.45 4.44
CA LYS A 345 16.27 22.26 5.00
C LYS A 345 17.37 22.55 3.98
N ASN A 346 17.86 21.53 3.27
CA ASN A 346 18.93 21.71 2.28
C ASN A 346 18.47 22.52 1.06
N LEU A 347 17.21 22.40 0.64
CA LEU A 347 16.64 23.25 -0.41
C LEU A 347 16.60 24.72 0.04
N ASN A 348 16.11 24.98 1.25
CA ASN A 348 16.01 26.33 1.80
C ASN A 348 17.39 26.98 2.03
N GLU A 349 18.44 26.21 2.35
CA GLU A 349 19.82 26.72 2.48
C GLU A 349 20.37 27.31 1.16
N ILE A 350 19.88 26.86 0.00
CA ILE A 350 20.34 27.34 -1.32
C ILE A 350 19.52 28.54 -1.80
N ILE A 351 18.27 28.66 -1.35
CA ILE A 351 17.36 29.76 -1.73
C ILE A 351 17.83 31.05 -1.02
N PRO A 352 18.26 32.09 -1.76
CA PRO A 352 18.75 33.32 -1.14
C PRO A 352 17.69 34.03 -0.31
N GLU A 353 18.07 34.57 0.84
CA GLU A 353 17.18 35.41 1.66
C GLU A 353 16.63 36.60 0.86
N GLY A 354 15.32 36.86 0.99
CA GLY A 354 14.63 37.96 0.31
C GLY A 354 14.24 37.69 -1.15
N CYS A 355 14.51 36.51 -1.71
CA CYS A 355 13.95 36.14 -3.00
C CYS A 355 12.48 35.69 -2.88
N ASN A 356 11.68 35.89 -3.93
CA ASN A 356 10.26 35.52 -3.97
C ASN A 356 10.03 34.07 -4.43
N ILE A 357 11.05 33.20 -4.32
CA ILE A 357 10.93 31.78 -4.66
C ILE A 357 9.98 31.13 -3.65
N ARG A 358 8.98 30.41 -4.15
CA ARG A 358 8.01 29.69 -3.31
C ARG A 358 8.11 28.20 -3.62
N THR A 359 8.23 27.39 -2.59
CA THR A 359 8.27 25.93 -2.69
C THR A 359 6.99 25.35 -2.09
N PHE A 360 6.42 24.38 -2.79
CA PHE A 360 5.26 23.61 -2.33
C PHE A 360 5.70 22.16 -2.23
N PRO A 361 6.17 21.72 -1.05
CA PRO A 361 6.60 20.36 -0.87
C PRO A 361 5.39 19.45 -0.68
N ILE A 362 5.41 18.34 -1.40
CA ILE A 362 4.36 17.34 -1.48
C ILE A 362 4.97 15.98 -1.16
N HIS A 363 4.34 15.21 -0.28
CA HIS A 363 4.64 13.80 -0.08
C HIS A 363 3.55 12.98 -0.75
N SER A 364 3.91 12.28 -1.82
CA SER A 364 2.98 11.49 -2.64
C SER A 364 2.73 10.09 -2.07
N GLY A 365 3.33 9.78 -0.91
CA GLY A 365 3.33 8.45 -0.29
C GLY A 365 4.54 7.60 -0.69
N GLY A 366 4.82 6.56 0.11
CA GLY A 366 5.87 5.57 -0.19
C GLY A 366 7.29 6.16 -0.31
N GLY A 367 7.56 7.30 0.34
CA GLY A 367 8.84 8.01 0.29
C GLY A 367 9.11 8.78 -1.00
N THR A 368 8.06 9.11 -1.76
CA THR A 368 8.13 9.95 -2.96
C THR A 368 7.86 11.40 -2.58
N PHE A 369 8.87 12.26 -2.73
CA PHE A 369 8.79 13.68 -2.44
C PHE A 369 8.79 14.48 -3.74
N GLU A 370 7.81 15.34 -3.90
CA GLU A 370 7.69 16.27 -5.01
C GLU A 370 7.79 17.69 -4.47
N ILE A 371 8.51 18.57 -5.15
CA ILE A 371 8.60 19.98 -4.77
C ILE A 371 8.28 20.81 -6.01
N ILE A 372 7.12 21.46 -5.99
CA ILE A 372 6.75 22.46 -6.99
C ILE A 372 7.40 23.79 -6.59
N VAL A 373 8.16 24.39 -7.50
CA VAL A 373 8.92 25.63 -7.26
C VAL A 373 8.41 26.72 -8.19
N LYS A 374 7.89 27.82 -7.61
CA LYS A 374 7.51 29.04 -8.35
C LYS A 374 8.56 30.13 -8.20
N ASN A 375 8.59 31.03 -9.18
CA ASN A 375 9.42 32.25 -9.21
C ASN A 375 10.94 32.03 -9.21
N ASP A 376 11.43 30.84 -9.55
CA ASP A 376 12.86 30.56 -9.70
C ASP A 376 13.39 30.97 -11.09
N TYR A 377 13.20 32.25 -11.45
CA TYR A 377 13.56 32.81 -12.75
C TYR A 377 15.08 32.84 -13.03
N LYS A 378 15.90 32.75 -11.97
CA LYS A 378 17.38 32.78 -12.06
C LYS A 378 17.99 31.38 -12.14
N ASP A 379 17.16 30.35 -12.23
CA ASP A 379 17.58 28.96 -12.29
C ASP A 379 18.48 28.52 -11.13
N ILE A 380 18.10 28.93 -9.91
CA ILE A 380 18.86 28.65 -8.67
C ILE A 380 18.77 27.16 -8.34
N LEU A 381 17.58 26.56 -8.39
CA LEU A 381 17.33 25.15 -8.13
C LEU A 381 17.43 24.33 -9.43
N ASN A 382 18.58 24.40 -10.10
CA ASN A 382 18.87 23.61 -11.29
C ASN A 382 19.35 22.19 -10.97
N ALA A 383 19.46 21.34 -11.99
CA ALA A 383 19.81 19.93 -11.85
C ALA A 383 21.13 19.69 -11.11
N ASP A 384 22.16 20.52 -11.34
CA ASP A 384 23.45 20.37 -10.66
C ASP A 384 23.33 20.64 -9.16
N LYS A 385 22.57 21.66 -8.77
CA LYS A 385 22.31 21.98 -7.36
C LYS A 385 21.48 20.92 -6.67
N ILE A 386 20.45 20.41 -7.33
CA ILE A 386 19.62 19.31 -6.80
C ILE A 386 20.46 18.03 -6.63
N ASN A 387 21.31 17.69 -7.60
CA ASN A 387 22.23 16.56 -7.49
C ASN A 387 23.23 16.72 -6.34
N GLN A 388 23.76 17.93 -6.11
CA GLN A 388 24.62 18.22 -4.96
C GLN A 388 23.88 18.01 -3.63
N ILE A 389 22.61 18.41 -3.53
CA ILE A 389 21.77 18.15 -2.35
C ILE A 389 21.61 16.65 -2.13
N PHE A 390 21.19 15.89 -3.14
CA PHE A 390 20.99 14.45 -2.98
C PHE A 390 22.29 13.74 -2.60
N ASN A 391 23.44 14.11 -3.19
CA ASN A 391 24.73 13.57 -2.79
C ASN A 391 25.06 13.88 -1.33
N LYS A 392 24.88 15.13 -0.88
CA LYS A 392 25.06 15.53 0.53
C LYS A 392 24.14 14.75 1.46
N MET A 393 22.86 14.60 1.10
CA MET A 393 21.87 13.87 1.89
C MET A 393 22.20 12.39 2.00
N ASN A 394 22.64 11.76 0.90
CA ASN A 394 22.95 10.34 0.83
C ASN A 394 24.24 9.95 1.59
N LEU A 395 25.07 10.92 1.98
CA LEU A 395 26.22 10.69 2.87
C LEU A 395 25.82 10.58 4.34
N ASN A 396 24.62 11.05 4.72
CA ASN A 396 24.12 10.92 6.07
C ASN A 396 23.38 9.58 6.25
N PRO A 397 23.85 8.66 7.11
CA PRO A 397 23.22 7.34 7.29
C PRO A 397 21.80 7.40 7.92
N ASP A 398 21.45 8.52 8.55
CA ASP A 398 20.13 8.73 9.14
C ASP A 398 19.06 9.02 8.08
N ASN A 399 19.46 9.44 6.87
CA ASN A 399 18.55 9.66 5.77
C ASN A 399 18.25 8.34 5.04
N ILE A 400 17.04 8.24 4.50
CA ILE A 400 16.75 7.28 3.44
C ILE A 400 17.38 7.83 2.17
N ARG A 401 18.07 6.96 1.43
CA ARG A 401 18.76 7.37 0.21
C ARG A 401 17.75 7.91 -0.81
N LEU A 402 18.01 9.11 -1.32
CA LEU A 402 17.20 9.79 -2.31
C LEU A 402 17.90 9.82 -3.67
N PHE A 403 17.10 9.77 -4.72
CA PHE A 403 17.52 10.04 -6.09
C PHE A 403 16.36 10.71 -6.82
N GLY A 404 16.68 11.42 -7.88
CA GLY A 404 15.67 12.10 -8.67
C GLY A 404 16.25 13.22 -9.50
N SER A 405 15.42 14.16 -9.89
CA SER A 405 15.83 15.23 -10.78
C SER A 405 14.88 16.43 -10.70
N VAL A 406 15.13 17.43 -11.54
CA VAL A 406 14.30 18.63 -11.67
C VAL A 406 14.05 18.94 -13.14
N LYS A 407 12.83 19.38 -13.44
CA LYS A 407 12.44 19.87 -14.77
C LYS A 407 11.64 21.15 -14.68
N ASN A 408 11.80 22.00 -15.69
CA ASN A 408 11.00 23.21 -15.88
C ASN A 408 9.67 22.86 -16.57
N CYS A 409 8.58 23.39 -16.05
CA CYS A 409 7.25 23.36 -16.62
C CYS A 409 6.91 24.77 -17.14
N GLN A 410 6.91 24.92 -18.48
CA GLN A 410 6.62 26.20 -19.12
C GLN A 410 5.12 26.44 -19.26
N ASN A 411 4.36 25.37 -19.50
CA ASN A 411 2.92 25.38 -19.53
C ASN A 411 2.41 24.40 -18.47
N PRO A 412 1.60 24.85 -17.49
CA PRO A 412 1.04 23.98 -16.45
C PRO A 412 0.36 22.71 -16.97
N LEU A 413 -0.22 22.75 -18.18
CA LEU A 413 -0.85 21.59 -18.83
C LEU A 413 0.14 20.46 -19.19
N ASP A 414 1.45 20.75 -19.22
CA ASP A 414 2.50 19.76 -19.46
C ASP A 414 2.94 19.02 -18.18
N TYR A 415 2.34 19.33 -17.02
CA TYR A 415 2.72 18.75 -15.73
C TYR A 415 2.81 17.22 -15.76
N ASP A 416 1.77 16.52 -16.24
CA ASP A 416 1.73 15.05 -16.26
C ASP A 416 2.89 14.45 -17.06
N ARG A 417 3.21 15.06 -18.20
CA ARG A 417 4.32 14.63 -19.04
C ARG A 417 5.65 14.86 -18.34
N ILE A 418 5.81 16.00 -17.68
CA ILE A 418 7.04 16.34 -16.93
C ILE A 418 7.22 15.40 -15.75
N TYR A 419 6.16 15.13 -14.99
CA TYR A 419 6.18 14.19 -13.89
C TYR A 419 6.53 12.78 -14.38
N SER A 420 5.91 12.32 -15.48
CA SER A 420 6.23 11.03 -16.10
C SER A 420 7.70 10.93 -16.50
N ASP A 421 8.25 11.97 -17.14
CA ASP A 421 9.67 12.01 -17.52
C ASP A 421 10.60 11.93 -16.29
N LEU A 422 10.28 12.67 -15.22
CA LEU A 422 11.03 12.65 -13.97
C LEU A 422 10.97 11.26 -13.33
N ASN A 423 9.79 10.64 -13.30
CA ASN A 423 9.59 9.30 -12.79
C ASN A 423 10.41 8.25 -13.57
N CYS A 424 10.49 8.37 -14.91
CA CYS A 424 11.37 7.52 -15.71
C CYS A 424 12.84 7.65 -15.31
N ILE A 425 13.32 8.86 -15.04
CA ILE A 425 14.70 9.08 -14.54
C ILE A 425 14.90 8.36 -13.21
N CYS A 426 13.95 8.50 -12.28
CA CYS A 426 14.02 7.84 -10.98
C CYS A 426 14.02 6.31 -11.11
N GLU A 427 13.18 5.73 -11.97
CA GLU A 427 13.14 4.28 -12.23
C GLU A 427 14.44 3.76 -12.89
N MET A 428 15.06 4.53 -13.77
CA MET A 428 16.39 4.20 -14.31
C MET A 428 17.45 4.15 -13.20
N GLU A 429 17.47 5.13 -12.30
CA GLU A 429 18.39 5.15 -11.15
C GLU A 429 18.11 3.99 -10.18
N LYS A 430 16.84 3.71 -9.83
CA LYS A 430 16.45 2.53 -9.06
C LYS A 430 16.99 1.24 -9.67
N SER A 431 16.88 1.11 -10.99
CA SER A 431 17.31 -0.09 -11.73
C SER A 431 18.82 -0.28 -11.68
N LYS A 432 19.62 0.79 -11.79
CA LYS A 432 21.08 0.72 -11.61
C LYS A 432 21.47 0.18 -10.24
N ILE A 433 20.74 0.60 -9.19
CA ILE A 433 21.01 0.18 -7.81
C ILE A 433 20.56 -1.27 -7.57
N LYS A 434 19.41 -1.69 -8.14
CA LYS A 434 18.96 -3.10 -8.13
C LYS A 434 19.99 -4.06 -8.74
N ASN A 435 20.81 -3.58 -9.67
CA ASN A 435 21.79 -4.42 -10.38
C ASN A 435 23.17 -4.47 -9.68
N SER A 436 23.44 -3.57 -8.74
CA SER A 436 24.78 -3.35 -8.17
C SER A 436 24.87 -3.57 -6.66
N THR A 437 23.76 -3.64 -5.95
CA THR A 437 23.72 -3.74 -4.48
C THR A 437 22.87 -4.92 -4.05
N ASP A 438 23.46 -5.82 -3.27
CA ASP A 438 22.70 -6.84 -2.57
C ASP A 438 21.93 -6.16 -1.43
N TYR A 439 20.60 -6.12 -1.52
CA TYR A 439 19.83 -5.61 -0.39
C TYR A 439 19.78 -6.68 0.70
N PHE A 440 20.22 -6.27 1.88
CA PHE A 440 20.36 -7.11 3.07
C PHE A 440 19.07 -7.83 3.44
N LEU A 441 19.26 -9.03 3.97
CA LEU A 441 18.30 -9.77 4.77
C LEU A 441 17.83 -8.88 5.92
N SER A 442 16.57 -8.50 5.91
CA SER A 442 16.02 -7.78 7.03
C SER A 442 15.63 -8.74 8.16
N PRO A 443 15.86 -8.39 9.44
CA PRO A 443 15.40 -9.22 10.56
C PRO A 443 13.90 -9.55 10.50
N ASN A 444 13.10 -8.68 9.89
CA ASN A 444 11.65 -8.89 9.74
C ASN A 444 11.24 -9.70 8.50
N ALA A 445 12.13 -9.94 7.52
CA ALA A 445 11.91 -10.95 6.49
C ALA A 445 11.76 -12.35 7.12
N LEU A 446 12.41 -12.59 8.27
CA LEU A 446 12.23 -13.77 9.10
C LEU A 446 10.86 -13.79 9.82
N LYS A 447 10.32 -12.63 10.19
CA LYS A 447 8.98 -12.53 10.82
C LYS A 447 7.85 -12.82 9.82
N LEU A 448 7.98 -12.35 8.58
CA LEU A 448 7.04 -12.65 7.48
C LEU A 448 7.11 -14.13 7.03
N LEU A 449 8.29 -14.73 7.13
CA LEU A 449 8.48 -16.17 6.96
C LEU A 449 7.63 -16.94 7.98
N ASP A 450 7.68 -16.57 9.26
CA ASP A 450 6.94 -17.26 10.32
C ASP A 450 5.43 -17.29 10.06
N VAL A 451 4.83 -16.17 9.64
CA VAL A 451 3.39 -16.09 9.32
C VAL A 451 3.01 -16.97 8.13
N SER A 452 3.84 -16.96 7.09
CA SER A 452 3.59 -17.71 5.86
C SER A 452 3.77 -19.22 6.09
N LEU A 453 4.83 -19.61 6.80
CA LEU A 453 5.08 -20.99 7.23
C LEU A 453 4.02 -21.49 8.21
N ALA A 454 3.56 -20.65 9.15
CA ALA A 454 2.50 -21.02 10.08
C ALA A 454 1.22 -21.44 9.35
N SER A 455 0.90 -20.76 8.24
CA SER A 455 -0.23 -21.11 7.39
C SER A 455 -0.02 -22.46 6.68
N ALA A 456 1.19 -22.74 6.19
CA ALA A 456 1.54 -24.03 5.58
C ALA A 456 1.43 -25.19 6.56
N VAL A 457 1.99 -25.00 7.75
CA VAL A 457 1.94 -25.99 8.81
C VAL A 457 0.50 -26.21 9.27
N LYS A 458 -0.31 -25.16 9.36
CA LYS A 458 -1.73 -25.28 9.70
C LYS A 458 -2.52 -26.08 8.66
N TYR A 459 -2.35 -25.77 7.38
CA TYR A 459 -2.97 -26.54 6.29
C TYR A 459 -2.56 -28.02 6.34
N PHE A 460 -1.25 -28.28 6.44
CA PHE A 460 -0.71 -29.63 6.59
C PHE A 460 -1.35 -30.36 7.78
N LYS A 461 -1.35 -29.76 8.97
CA LYS A 461 -1.94 -30.35 10.19
C LYS A 461 -3.42 -30.66 10.03
N THR A 462 -4.21 -29.72 9.52
CA THR A 462 -5.66 -29.90 9.36
C THR A 462 -5.99 -31.01 8.37
N GLN A 463 -5.40 -30.96 7.17
CA GLN A 463 -5.75 -31.89 6.09
C GLN A 463 -5.16 -33.30 6.30
N SER A 464 -3.94 -33.40 6.84
CA SER A 464 -3.34 -34.71 7.16
C SER A 464 -4.07 -35.41 8.31
N LYS A 465 -4.58 -34.65 9.31
CA LYS A 465 -5.46 -35.20 10.35
C LYS A 465 -6.78 -35.67 9.76
N HIS A 466 -7.40 -34.88 8.87
CA HIS A 466 -8.63 -35.26 8.18
C HIS A 466 -8.47 -36.57 7.40
N LEU A 467 -7.36 -36.73 6.68
CA LEU A 467 -7.05 -37.94 5.90
C LEU A 467 -6.50 -39.11 6.74
N GLY A 468 -6.29 -38.94 8.05
CA GLY A 468 -5.74 -39.98 8.93
C GLY A 468 -4.26 -40.33 8.68
N ILE A 469 -3.50 -39.43 8.05
CA ILE A 469 -2.09 -39.65 7.66
C ILE A 469 -1.10 -38.85 8.53
N TYR A 470 -1.55 -38.11 9.53
CA TYR A 470 -0.70 -37.31 10.42
C TYR A 470 0.17 -38.19 11.34
N ASN A 471 1.39 -38.49 10.90
CA ASN A 471 2.39 -39.29 11.61
C ASN A 471 3.82 -38.77 11.36
N GLU A 472 4.81 -39.31 12.07
CA GLU A 472 6.23 -38.89 11.97
C GLU A 472 6.79 -38.97 10.54
N LYS A 473 6.40 -39.98 9.76
CA LYS A 473 6.79 -40.10 8.36
C LYS A 473 6.24 -38.95 7.52
N SER A 474 4.95 -38.64 7.67
CA SER A 474 4.31 -37.53 6.95
C SER A 474 4.89 -36.16 7.33
N LYS A 475 5.30 -35.97 8.59
CA LYS A 475 5.98 -34.75 9.05
C LYS A 475 7.35 -34.62 8.40
N LEU A 476 8.13 -35.70 8.36
CA LEU A 476 9.43 -35.73 7.70
C LEU A 476 9.31 -35.44 6.21
N ASP A 477 8.33 -36.06 5.54
CA ASP A 477 8.08 -35.84 4.12
C ASP A 477 7.66 -34.38 3.84
N PHE A 478 6.84 -33.78 4.71
CA PHE A 478 6.50 -32.36 4.63
C PHE A 478 7.72 -31.43 4.80
N SER A 479 8.55 -31.67 5.81
CA SER A 479 9.78 -30.89 6.03
C SER A 479 10.74 -30.98 4.83
N LYS A 480 10.89 -32.17 4.23
CA LYS A 480 11.69 -32.35 3.02
C LYS A 480 11.16 -31.56 1.84
N LYS A 481 9.82 -31.54 1.65
CA LYS A 481 9.18 -30.74 0.58
C LYS A 481 9.49 -29.24 0.72
N ILE A 482 9.43 -28.70 1.95
CA ILE A 482 9.78 -27.30 2.22
C ILE A 482 11.24 -26.99 1.81
N VAL A 483 12.18 -27.84 2.22
CA VAL A 483 13.61 -27.62 1.93
C VAL A 483 13.89 -27.78 0.44
N ASN A 484 13.36 -28.82 -0.22
CA ASN A 484 13.50 -29.02 -1.67
C ASN A 484 13.00 -27.80 -2.45
N SER A 485 11.82 -27.28 -2.09
CA SER A 485 11.26 -26.08 -2.70
C SER A 485 12.18 -24.86 -2.55
N LEU A 486 12.86 -24.70 -1.40
CA LEU A 486 13.84 -23.63 -1.19
C LEU A 486 15.02 -23.76 -2.15
N ILE A 487 15.56 -24.98 -2.32
CA ILE A 487 16.65 -25.25 -3.25
C ILE A 487 16.23 -24.96 -4.69
N ASP A 488 15.07 -25.47 -5.11
CA ASP A 488 14.58 -25.33 -6.47
C ASP A 488 14.38 -23.86 -6.84
N ASN A 489 13.83 -23.06 -5.93
CA ASN A 489 13.66 -21.63 -6.15
C ASN A 489 15.01 -20.87 -6.21
N PHE A 490 16.02 -21.23 -5.39
CA PHE A 490 17.35 -20.60 -5.50
C PHE A 490 18.09 -20.98 -6.78
N ASN A 491 17.96 -22.25 -7.21
CA ASN A 491 18.46 -22.68 -8.51
C ASN A 491 17.77 -21.93 -9.65
N GLN A 492 16.45 -21.74 -9.57
CA GLN A 492 15.71 -20.95 -10.55
C GLN A 492 16.20 -19.50 -10.59
N LEU A 493 16.48 -18.86 -9.44
CA LEU A 493 17.05 -17.50 -9.42
C LEU A 493 18.43 -17.40 -10.10
N ASN A 494 19.30 -18.38 -9.91
CA ASN A 494 20.59 -18.42 -10.61
C ASN A 494 20.41 -18.56 -12.13
N ILE A 495 19.42 -19.36 -12.57
CA ILE A 495 19.05 -19.54 -13.98
C ILE A 495 18.47 -18.25 -14.57
N ASP A 496 17.54 -17.61 -13.86
CA ASP A 496 16.87 -16.37 -14.28
C ASP A 496 17.87 -15.20 -14.44
N ASN A 497 18.97 -15.23 -13.68
CA ASN A 497 20.07 -14.27 -13.80
C ASN A 497 21.06 -14.61 -14.94
N GLU A 498 20.74 -15.58 -15.81
CA GLU A 498 21.57 -16.11 -16.91
C GLU A 498 22.92 -16.71 -16.45
N LYS A 499 22.97 -17.32 -15.26
CA LYS A 499 24.21 -17.86 -14.69
C LYS A 499 24.17 -19.38 -14.51
N ASN A 500 25.23 -20.05 -14.98
CA ASN A 500 25.40 -21.51 -14.92
C ASN A 500 25.82 -22.02 -13.52
N GLY A 501 25.21 -21.52 -12.45
CA GLY A 501 25.44 -21.99 -11.08
C GLY A 501 24.29 -22.87 -10.58
N LYS A 502 24.42 -24.20 -10.66
CA LYS A 502 23.50 -25.12 -9.97
C LYS A 502 24.03 -25.41 -8.57
N ILE A 503 23.20 -25.15 -7.57
CA ILE A 503 23.43 -25.60 -6.20
C ILE A 503 23.03 -27.08 -6.13
N ASN A 504 24.01 -27.94 -5.85
CA ASN A 504 23.80 -29.37 -5.56
C ASN A 504 24.09 -29.57 -4.07
N ILE A 505 23.08 -30.04 -3.32
CA ILE A 505 23.26 -30.58 -1.97
C ILE A 505 23.25 -32.09 -2.08
N ASP A 506 24.21 -32.75 -1.44
CA ASP A 506 24.28 -34.20 -1.32
C ASP A 506 23.23 -34.68 -0.29
N ASP A 507 22.53 -35.80 -0.54
CA ASP A 507 21.40 -36.27 0.30
C ASP A 507 21.77 -36.47 1.79
N ASN A 508 23.07 -36.60 2.10
CA ASN A 508 23.60 -36.74 3.45
C ASN A 508 23.68 -35.42 4.24
N GLU A 509 23.71 -34.25 3.59
CA GLU A 509 23.62 -32.94 4.26
C GLU A 509 22.19 -32.53 4.58
N TYR A 510 21.20 -33.09 3.88
CA TYR A 510 19.76 -32.87 4.09
C TYR A 510 19.25 -33.37 5.45
N VAL A 511 19.95 -34.33 6.06
CA VAL A 511 19.53 -35.07 7.26
C VAL A 511 20.18 -34.53 8.55
N LYS A 512 21.25 -33.73 8.42
CA LYS A 512 21.91 -33.08 9.56
C LYS A 512 21.37 -31.67 9.76
#